data_AF-A0A8C0IP20-F1
#
_entry.id   AF-A0A8C0IP20-F1
#
_cell.length_a   1.000
_cell.length_b   1.000
_cell.length_c   1.000
_cell.angle_alpha   90.00
_cell.angle_beta   90.00
_cell.angle_gamma   90.00
#
_symmetry.space_group_name_H-M   'P 1'
#
loop_
_entity.id
_entity.type
_entity.pdbx_description
1 polymer ?
#
loop_
_entity_poly.entity_id
_entity_poly.type
_entity_poly.pdbx_seq_one_letter_code
_entity_poly.pdbx_strand_id
1 'polypeptide(L)'
;MSETKLDGLPSCRNCSSVPELNDTQEPFSIPSADYNDEEFLQYLWREYLHPKEYEWVLIAGYIVVFIVALIGNILVCIAVWKNHHMRTVTNYFIVNLSLADVLVTITCLPATLVVDITETWFFGQTLCKVIPYLQTVSVSVSVLTLSCIALDRWYAICHPLMFKSTAKRARNSIIVIWIVSCIIMIPQAIVMECSSMFPGLANKTILFTVCDEQWGGEVYPKMYHICFFLVTYVAPLCLMVLAYLQIFQKLWCRQVKACPLEW
;
A
#
# COMPACT_ATOMS: atom_id res chain seq x y z
N MET A 1 24.75 14.20 -60.18
CA MET A 1 24.99 12.79 -60.51
C MET A 1 26.47 12.55 -60.25
N SER A 2 26.78 12.21 -58.99
CA SER A 2 27.28 10.88 -58.55
C SER A 2 28.81 10.86 -58.59
N GLU A 3 29.43 11.09 -57.43
CA GLU A 3 29.93 10.07 -56.48
C GLU A 3 31.28 9.50 -56.93
N THR A 4 32.34 10.03 -56.32
CA THR A 4 33.71 9.53 -56.43
C THR A 4 34.09 8.85 -55.13
N LYS A 5 34.42 7.56 -55.24
CA LYS A 5 35.02 6.71 -54.21
C LYS A 5 36.49 7.11 -54.01
N LEU A 6 36.96 7.24 -52.76
CA LEU A 6 38.40 7.22 -52.44
C LEU A 6 38.62 6.67 -51.02
N ASP A 7 39.55 5.72 -50.92
CA ASP A 7 39.96 4.98 -49.73
C ASP A 7 40.82 5.82 -48.74
N GLY A 8 40.81 5.47 -47.44
CA GLY A 8 41.95 5.69 -46.53
C GLY A 8 41.68 6.08 -45.07
N LEU A 9 42.25 5.28 -44.14
CA LEU A 9 42.85 5.64 -42.81
C LEU A 9 41.96 5.59 -41.51
N PRO A 10 42.54 5.58 -40.27
CA PRO A 10 42.96 4.39 -39.51
C PRO A 10 42.39 4.28 -38.06
N SER A 11 42.83 3.24 -37.34
CA SER A 11 42.62 2.92 -35.91
C SER A 11 42.84 4.10 -34.93
N CYS A 12 41.89 4.34 -34.01
CA CYS A 12 42.05 5.30 -32.91
C CYS A 12 42.20 4.59 -31.55
N ARG A 13 43.43 4.69 -31.00
CA ARG A 13 43.77 4.51 -29.58
C ARG A 13 43.45 5.80 -28.79
N ASN A 14 43.17 5.61 -27.50
CA ASN A 14 43.21 6.58 -26.41
C ASN A 14 42.28 7.81 -26.48
N CYS A 15 41.26 7.82 -25.63
CA CYS A 15 40.72 9.04 -25.06
C CYS A 15 40.89 9.00 -23.54
N SER A 16 41.96 9.64 -23.06
CA SER A 16 42.09 10.11 -21.68
C SER A 16 41.62 11.56 -21.64
N SER A 17 40.59 11.88 -20.86
CA SER A 17 40.45 13.17 -20.16
C SER A 17 39.18 13.18 -19.29
N VAL A 18 39.40 13.16 -17.99
CA VAL A 18 38.42 13.36 -16.90
C VAL A 18 38.08 14.86 -16.79
N PRO A 19 36.86 15.22 -16.37
CA PRO A 19 36.73 16.25 -15.34
C PRO A 19 35.92 15.75 -14.15
N GLU A 20 36.52 15.85 -12.96
CA GLU A 20 35.90 15.64 -11.65
C GLU A 20 34.91 16.75 -11.32
N LEU A 21 33.75 16.38 -10.76
CA LEU A 21 33.04 17.19 -9.77
C LEU A 21 32.39 16.24 -8.74
N ASN A 22 32.98 16.22 -7.54
CA ASN A 22 32.52 15.50 -6.36
C ASN A 22 31.19 16.06 -5.83
N ASP A 23 30.21 15.18 -5.60
CA ASP A 23 29.49 15.10 -4.32
C ASP A 23 28.80 13.72 -4.21
N THR A 24 29.12 13.04 -3.11
CA THR A 24 28.76 11.69 -2.65
C THR A 24 27.37 11.16 -3.01
N GLN A 25 27.28 10.34 -4.07
CA GLN A 25 26.51 9.08 -4.15
C GLN A 25 26.97 8.35 -5.43
N GLU A 26 27.86 7.36 -5.32
CA GLU A 26 28.31 6.54 -6.45
C GLU A 26 27.10 5.84 -7.10
N PRO A 27 26.82 6.04 -8.40
CA PRO A 27 25.89 5.20 -9.14
C PRO A 27 26.54 3.82 -9.35
N PHE A 28 25.77 2.76 -9.12
CA PHE A 28 26.17 1.37 -9.33
C PHE A 28 26.87 1.16 -10.68
N SER A 29 28.19 1.10 -10.65
CA SER A 29 29.02 0.78 -11.81
C SER A 29 29.30 -0.72 -11.78
N ILE A 30 28.59 -1.46 -12.65
CA ILE A 30 28.82 -2.90 -12.86
C ILE A 30 30.27 -3.07 -13.33
N PRO A 31 31.13 -3.82 -12.61
CA PRO A 31 32.45 -4.15 -13.11
C PRO A 31 32.31 -4.98 -14.38
N SER A 32 32.98 -4.54 -15.45
CA SER A 32 32.95 -5.18 -16.75
C SER A 32 33.51 -6.60 -16.72
N ALA A 33 32.67 -7.57 -17.07
CA ALA A 33 32.96 -8.75 -17.89
C ALA A 33 34.25 -9.55 -17.62
N ASP A 34 34.53 -9.96 -16.37
CA ASP A 34 35.35 -11.16 -16.08
C ASP A 34 35.25 -11.60 -14.60
N TYR A 35 34.06 -11.72 -14.03
CA TYR A 35 33.88 -12.33 -12.70
C TYR A 35 33.44 -13.79 -12.86
N ASN A 36 34.14 -14.71 -12.17
CA ASN A 36 33.62 -16.06 -11.96
C ASN A 36 32.26 -15.95 -11.28
N ASP A 37 31.23 -16.58 -11.85
CA ASP A 37 29.85 -16.55 -11.31
C ASP A 37 29.82 -16.88 -9.81
N GLU A 38 30.72 -17.75 -9.33
CA GLU A 38 30.83 -18.13 -7.91
C GLU A 38 31.35 -17.01 -7.00
N GLU A 39 32.26 -16.17 -7.46
CA GLU A 39 32.82 -15.08 -6.66
C GLU A 39 31.81 -13.93 -6.51
N PHE A 40 31.03 -13.67 -7.57
CA PHE A 40 29.88 -12.77 -7.51
C PHE A 40 28.78 -13.28 -6.57
N LEU A 41 28.47 -14.58 -6.61
CA LEU A 41 27.52 -15.20 -5.69
C LEU A 41 28.02 -15.17 -4.24
N GLN A 42 29.32 -15.37 -3.99
CA GLN A 42 29.90 -15.25 -2.66
C GLN A 42 29.86 -13.81 -2.12
N TYR A 43 30.10 -12.82 -2.98
CA TYR A 43 29.96 -11.40 -2.63
C TYR A 43 28.50 -11.07 -2.27
N LEU A 44 27.53 -11.47 -3.10
CA LEU A 44 26.10 -11.31 -2.80
C LEU A 44 25.71 -12.00 -1.50
N TRP A 45 26.23 -13.20 -1.24
CA TRP A 45 25.93 -13.94 -0.02
C TRP A 45 26.45 -13.25 1.24
N ARG A 46 27.65 -12.63 1.16
CA ARG A 46 28.28 -11.95 2.29
C ARG A 46 27.69 -10.57 2.57
N GLU A 47 27.39 -9.80 1.52
CA GLU A 47 26.99 -8.39 1.66
C GLU A 47 25.47 -8.23 1.81
N TYR A 48 24.66 -9.10 1.18
CA TYR A 48 23.19 -8.98 1.15
C TYR A 48 22.45 -10.04 2.00
N LEU A 49 22.99 -11.25 2.15
CA LEU A 49 22.30 -12.35 2.84
C LEU A 49 22.65 -12.52 4.32
N HIS A 50 23.50 -11.66 4.88
CA HIS A 50 23.83 -11.73 6.29
C HIS A 50 22.68 -11.16 7.12
N PRO A 51 22.02 -11.96 7.98
CA PRO A 51 20.88 -11.48 8.76
C PRO A 51 21.31 -10.36 9.70
N LYS A 52 20.60 -9.25 9.66
CA LYS A 52 20.84 -8.09 10.53
C LYS A 52 20.12 -8.29 11.86
N GLU A 53 20.66 -7.73 12.94
CA GLU A 53 20.11 -7.92 14.30
C GLU A 53 18.65 -7.44 14.42
N TYR A 54 18.25 -6.42 13.64
CA TYR A 54 16.89 -5.91 13.65
C TYR A 54 15.86 -6.87 13.02
N GLU A 55 16.28 -7.84 12.20
CA GLU A 55 15.38 -8.77 11.52
C GLU A 55 14.64 -9.65 12.53
N TRP A 56 15.30 -10.07 13.61
CA TRP A 56 14.66 -10.85 14.68
C TRP A 56 13.54 -10.06 15.36
N VAL A 57 13.77 -8.76 15.61
CA VAL A 57 12.77 -7.87 16.20
C VAL A 57 11.61 -7.64 15.22
N LEU A 58 11.92 -7.46 13.94
CA LEU A 58 10.95 -7.29 12.87
C LEU A 58 10.07 -8.55 12.73
N ILE A 59 10.67 -9.74 12.65
CA ILE A 59 9.95 -11.03 12.60
C ILE A 59 9.02 -11.18 13.81
N ALA A 60 9.54 -10.94 15.02
CA ALA A 60 8.73 -11.02 16.23
C ALA A 60 7.55 -10.04 16.19
N GLY A 61 7.79 -8.80 15.75
CA GLY A 61 6.76 -7.77 15.58
C GLY A 61 5.67 -8.18 14.59
N TYR A 62 6.05 -8.66 13.40
CA TYR A 62 5.11 -9.13 12.38
C TYR A 62 4.27 -10.32 12.88
N ILE A 63 4.86 -11.28 13.60
CA ILE A 63 4.12 -12.41 14.19
C ILE A 63 3.10 -11.92 15.21
N VAL A 64 3.49 -10.99 16.09
CA VAL A 64 2.58 -10.41 17.09
C VAL A 64 1.43 -9.68 16.42
N VAL A 65 1.71 -8.82 15.43
CA VAL A 65 0.68 -8.08 14.68
C VAL A 65 -0.25 -9.06 13.96
N PHE A 66 0.28 -10.10 13.30
CA PHE A 66 -0.51 -11.10 12.61
C PHE A 66 -1.50 -11.80 13.56
N ILE A 67 -1.02 -12.29 14.71
CA ILE A 67 -1.87 -13.00 15.68
C ILE A 67 -2.93 -12.06 16.26
N VAL A 68 -2.54 -10.87 16.70
CA VAL A 68 -3.45 -9.90 17.31
C VAL A 68 -4.49 -9.40 16.31
N ALA A 69 -4.08 -9.04 15.10
CA ALA A 69 -4.98 -8.56 14.05
C ALA A 69 -5.95 -9.65 13.61
N LEU A 70 -5.49 -10.88 13.43
CA LEU A 70 -6.32 -12.00 13.01
C LEU A 70 -7.36 -12.35 14.08
N ILE A 71 -6.92 -12.58 15.32
CA ILE A 71 -7.81 -12.94 16.43
C ILE A 71 -8.78 -11.79 16.72
N GLY A 72 -8.28 -10.56 16.83
CA GLY A 72 -9.09 -9.38 17.15
C GLY A 72 -10.19 -9.14 16.13
N ASN A 73 -9.87 -9.14 14.84
CA ASN A 73 -10.86 -8.88 13.79
C ASN A 73 -11.87 -10.03 13.62
N ILE A 74 -11.44 -11.28 13.78
CA ILE A 74 -12.37 -12.43 13.78
C ILE A 74 -13.33 -12.33 14.96
N LEU A 75 -12.85 -11.97 16.15
CA LEU A 75 -13.70 -11.79 17.33
C LEU A 75 -14.73 -10.67 17.14
N VAL A 76 -14.35 -9.56 16.50
CA VAL A 76 -15.28 -8.48 16.15
C VAL A 76 -16.40 -9.00 15.24
N CYS A 77 -16.07 -9.74 14.19
CA CYS A 77 -17.05 -10.36 13.30
C CYS A 77 -18.00 -11.30 14.06
N ILE A 78 -17.46 -12.19 14.90
CA ILE A 78 -18.24 -13.14 15.69
C ILE A 78 -19.16 -12.40 16.68
N ALA A 79 -18.66 -11.37 17.37
CA ALA A 79 -19.41 -10.63 18.37
C ALA A 79 -20.65 -9.93 17.77
N VAL A 80 -20.51 -9.34 16.59
CA VAL A 80 -21.63 -8.67 15.89
C VAL A 80 -22.61 -9.69 15.30
N TRP A 81 -22.12 -10.81 14.77
CA TRP A 81 -22.98 -11.86 14.22
C TRP A 81 -23.80 -12.59 15.28
N LYS A 82 -23.17 -12.96 16.41
CA LYS A 82 -23.81 -13.74 17.48
C LYS A 82 -24.81 -12.92 18.28
N ASN A 83 -24.52 -11.64 18.55
CA ASN A 83 -25.36 -10.81 19.40
C ASN A 83 -26.33 -9.95 18.58
N HIS A 84 -27.64 -10.31 18.58
CA HIS A 84 -28.65 -9.58 17.81
C HIS A 84 -28.74 -8.09 18.19
N HIS A 85 -28.56 -7.74 19.47
CA HIS A 85 -28.55 -6.36 19.94
C HIS A 85 -27.42 -5.51 19.32
N MET A 86 -26.33 -6.15 18.89
CA MET A 86 -25.19 -5.49 18.25
C MET A 86 -25.39 -5.28 16.74
N ARG A 87 -26.52 -5.68 16.14
CA ARG A 87 -26.75 -5.56 14.68
C ARG A 87 -27.21 -4.16 14.27
N THR A 88 -26.39 -3.16 14.57
CA THR A 88 -26.59 -1.76 14.20
C THR A 88 -25.89 -1.41 12.88
N VAL A 89 -26.28 -0.32 12.22
CA VAL A 89 -25.64 0.14 10.96
C VAL A 89 -24.15 0.39 11.13
N THR A 90 -23.73 1.04 12.22
CA THR A 90 -22.30 1.24 12.51
C THR A 90 -21.57 -0.08 12.69
N ASN A 91 -22.18 -1.05 13.36
CA ASN A 91 -21.54 -2.35 13.59
C ASN A 91 -21.41 -3.16 12.30
N TYR A 92 -22.30 -2.98 11.30
CA TYR A 92 -22.08 -3.55 9.97
C TYR A 92 -20.86 -2.95 9.27
N PHE A 93 -20.62 -1.65 9.41
CA PHE A 93 -19.40 -1.02 8.90
C PHE A 93 -18.14 -1.48 9.65
N ILE A 94 -18.22 -1.67 10.97
CA ILE A 94 -17.12 -2.23 11.76
C ILE A 94 -16.78 -3.65 11.29
N VAL A 95 -17.79 -4.51 11.03
CA VAL A 95 -17.55 -5.84 10.44
C VAL A 95 -16.90 -5.73 9.06
N ASN A 96 -17.31 -4.77 8.22
CA ASN A 96 -16.67 -4.56 6.92
C ASN A 96 -15.18 -4.21 7.06
N LEU A 97 -14.83 -3.35 8.01
CA LEU A 97 -13.45 -3.00 8.32
C LEU A 97 -12.66 -4.24 8.77
N SER A 98 -13.21 -5.01 9.71
CA SER A 98 -12.57 -6.24 10.19
C SER A 98 -12.38 -7.30 9.09
N LEU A 99 -13.29 -7.41 8.12
CA LEU A 99 -13.11 -8.30 6.98
C LEU A 99 -11.99 -7.84 6.04
N ALA A 100 -11.86 -6.52 5.81
CA ALA A 100 -10.77 -5.95 5.02
C ALA A 100 -9.41 -6.14 5.72
N ASP A 101 -9.36 -5.97 7.04
CA ASP A 101 -8.17 -6.20 7.86
C ASP A 101 -7.75 -7.67 7.88
N VAL A 102 -8.70 -8.61 8.01
CA VAL A 102 -8.42 -10.06 7.93
C VAL A 102 -7.85 -10.42 6.56
N LEU A 103 -8.41 -9.87 5.48
CA LEU A 103 -7.94 -10.11 4.13
C LEU A 103 -6.46 -9.73 3.96
N VAL A 104 -6.06 -8.53 4.40
CA VAL A 104 -4.66 -8.09 4.30
C VAL A 104 -3.74 -8.79 5.29
N THR A 105 -4.24 -9.13 6.48
CA THR A 105 -3.48 -9.87 7.49
C THR A 105 -3.10 -11.25 6.97
N ILE A 106 -4.01 -11.93 6.26
CA ILE A 106 -3.75 -13.28 5.73
C ILE A 106 -2.91 -13.23 4.45
N THR A 107 -3.17 -12.27 3.56
CA THR A 107 -2.57 -12.27 2.21
C THR A 107 -1.32 -11.41 2.10
N CYS A 108 -1.36 -10.18 2.61
CA CYS A 108 -0.32 -9.18 2.38
C CYS A 108 0.79 -9.30 3.42
N LEU A 109 0.43 -9.37 4.70
CA LEU A 109 1.39 -9.33 5.81
C LEU A 109 2.49 -10.41 5.73
N PRO A 110 2.18 -11.70 5.42
CA PRO A 110 3.24 -12.71 5.28
C PRO A 110 4.14 -12.47 4.07
N ALA A 111 3.58 -11.98 2.96
CA ALA A 111 4.36 -11.68 1.76
C ALA A 111 5.28 -10.48 2.00
N THR A 112 4.78 -9.42 2.64
CA THR A 112 5.58 -8.26 3.04
C THR A 112 6.71 -8.67 3.97
N LEU A 113 6.45 -9.51 4.97
CA LEU A 113 7.50 -10.02 5.88
C LEU A 113 8.63 -10.72 5.12
N VAL A 114 8.27 -11.61 4.18
CA VAL A 114 9.27 -12.33 3.38
C VAL A 114 10.10 -11.35 2.55
N VAL A 115 9.45 -10.39 1.90
CA VAL A 115 10.14 -9.38 1.08
C VAL A 115 11.03 -8.48 1.93
N ASP A 116 10.57 -8.04 3.11
CA ASP A 116 11.34 -7.17 4.01
C ASP A 116 12.60 -7.85 4.56
N ILE A 117 12.59 -9.19 4.72
CA ILE A 117 13.74 -9.96 5.22
C ILE A 117 14.69 -10.34 4.09
N THR A 118 14.14 -10.79 2.97
CA THR A 118 14.93 -11.41 1.89
C THR A 118 15.28 -10.45 0.76
N GLU A 119 14.71 -9.25 0.80
CA GLU A 119 14.77 -8.23 -0.26
C GLU A 119 14.36 -8.80 -1.65
N THR A 120 13.64 -9.93 -1.66
CA THR A 120 13.33 -10.71 -2.86
C THR A 120 11.86 -11.11 -2.89
N TRP A 121 11.25 -11.01 -4.07
CA TRP A 121 9.90 -11.44 -4.37
C TRP A 121 9.86 -12.89 -4.88
N PHE A 122 9.38 -13.82 -4.04
CA PHE A 122 9.30 -15.25 -4.40
C PHE A 122 7.95 -15.70 -4.96
N PHE A 123 6.92 -14.85 -4.93
CA PHE A 123 5.53 -15.27 -5.18
C PHE A 123 5.12 -15.20 -6.66
N GLY A 124 6.04 -14.81 -7.55
CA GLY A 124 5.83 -14.73 -8.99
C GLY A 124 4.98 -13.54 -9.44
N GLN A 125 4.84 -13.40 -10.76
CA GLN A 125 4.23 -12.24 -11.42
C GLN A 125 2.77 -11.98 -11.01
N THR A 126 1.95 -13.03 -10.95
CA THR A 126 0.52 -12.89 -10.64
C THR A 126 0.31 -12.30 -9.25
N LEU A 127 1.03 -12.83 -8.25
CA LEU A 127 0.91 -12.33 -6.89
C LEU A 127 1.56 -10.96 -6.70
N CYS A 128 2.57 -10.60 -7.52
CA CYS A 128 3.14 -9.26 -7.54
C CYS A 128 2.11 -8.19 -7.92
N LYS A 129 1.14 -8.52 -8.78
CA LYS A 129 0.01 -7.64 -9.07
C LYS A 129 -1.08 -7.72 -8.00
N VAL A 130 -1.42 -8.94 -7.57
CA VAL A 130 -2.58 -9.18 -6.69
C VAL A 130 -2.36 -8.67 -5.26
N ILE A 131 -1.19 -8.90 -4.66
CA ILE A 131 -0.96 -8.56 -3.24
C ILE A 131 -0.98 -7.04 -3.01
N PRO A 132 -0.20 -6.22 -3.73
CA PRO A 132 -0.26 -4.76 -3.61
C PRO A 132 -1.64 -4.19 -3.98
N TYR A 133 -2.33 -4.80 -4.96
CA TYR A 133 -3.70 -4.44 -5.28
C TYR A 133 -4.67 -4.68 -4.11
N LEU A 134 -4.63 -5.86 -3.48
CA LEU A 134 -5.48 -6.15 -2.32
C LEU A 134 -5.16 -5.23 -1.13
N GLN A 135 -3.88 -4.91 -0.91
CA GLN A 135 -3.45 -3.98 0.11
C GLN A 135 -4.04 -2.58 -0.10
N THR A 136 -3.89 -2.03 -1.31
CA THR A 136 -4.41 -0.69 -1.66
C THR A 136 -5.94 -0.64 -1.69
N VAL A 137 -6.61 -1.70 -2.15
CA VAL A 137 -8.07 -1.85 -2.06
C VAL A 137 -8.51 -1.83 -0.59
N SER A 138 -7.83 -2.58 0.29
CA SER A 138 -8.19 -2.62 1.71
C SER A 138 -8.03 -1.26 2.40
N VAL A 139 -6.97 -0.51 2.07
CA VAL A 139 -6.78 0.87 2.56
C VAL A 139 -7.93 1.76 2.11
N SER A 140 -8.30 1.70 0.83
CA SER A 140 -9.45 2.46 0.29
C SER A 140 -10.77 2.07 0.97
N VAL A 141 -11.05 0.77 1.09
CA VAL A 141 -12.26 0.27 1.75
C VAL A 141 -12.33 0.76 3.19
N SER A 142 -11.21 0.74 3.91
CA SER A 142 -11.12 1.16 5.30
C SER A 142 -11.47 2.64 5.46
N VAL A 143 -10.84 3.51 4.67
CA VAL A 143 -11.04 4.95 4.76
C VAL A 143 -12.45 5.37 4.31
N LEU A 144 -12.97 4.76 3.24
CA LEU A 144 -14.35 5.00 2.80
C LEU A 144 -15.38 4.48 3.82
N THR A 145 -15.07 3.37 4.50
CA THR A 145 -15.90 2.83 5.58
C THR A 145 -15.94 3.78 6.77
N LEU A 146 -14.79 4.28 7.22
CA LEU A 146 -14.69 5.27 8.30
C LEU A 146 -15.43 6.57 7.95
N SER A 147 -15.31 7.02 6.69
CA SER A 147 -16.05 8.17 6.18
C SER A 147 -17.56 7.94 6.22
N CYS A 148 -18.03 6.76 5.82
CA CYS A 148 -19.44 6.40 5.91
C CYS A 148 -19.95 6.33 7.35
N ILE A 149 -19.14 5.85 8.30
CA ILE A 149 -19.46 5.87 9.73
C ILE A 149 -19.61 7.32 10.21
N ALA A 150 -18.65 8.20 9.88
CA ALA A 150 -18.70 9.61 10.26
C ALA A 150 -19.96 10.31 9.70
N LEU A 151 -20.29 10.06 8.43
CA LEU A 151 -21.49 10.59 7.79
C LEU A 151 -22.79 10.04 8.41
N ASP A 152 -22.87 8.74 8.69
CA ASP A 152 -24.02 8.13 9.36
C ASP A 152 -24.28 8.78 10.72
N ARG A 153 -23.22 9.01 11.51
CA ARG A 153 -23.32 9.69 12.80
C ARG A 153 -23.68 11.16 12.67
N TRP A 154 -23.10 11.84 11.69
CA TRP A 154 -23.39 13.24 11.43
C TRP A 154 -24.87 13.44 11.07
N TYR A 155 -25.41 12.66 10.15
CA TYR A 155 -26.84 12.74 9.81
C TYR A 155 -27.74 12.40 10.99
N ALA A 156 -27.42 11.36 11.78
CA ALA A 156 -28.23 10.96 12.92
C ALA A 156 -28.30 12.05 14.02
N ILE A 157 -27.21 12.79 14.25
CA ILE A 157 -27.12 13.76 15.35
C ILE A 157 -27.50 15.18 14.90
N CYS A 158 -26.98 15.61 13.75
CA CYS A 158 -27.21 16.97 13.23
C CYS A 158 -28.55 17.10 12.50
N HIS A 159 -29.06 16.02 11.89
CA HIS A 159 -30.30 16.01 11.10
C HIS A 159 -31.28 14.88 11.49
N PRO A 160 -31.70 14.81 12.77
CA PRO A 160 -32.46 13.68 13.33
C PRO A 160 -33.83 13.43 12.65
N LEU A 161 -34.44 14.45 12.05
CA LEU A 161 -35.77 14.34 11.41
C LEU A 161 -35.72 13.82 9.96
N MET A 162 -34.55 13.87 9.31
CA MET A 162 -34.38 13.49 7.90
C MET A 162 -33.76 12.10 7.73
N PHE A 163 -33.32 11.47 8.82
CA PHE A 163 -32.43 10.31 8.75
C PHE A 163 -33.04 9.04 9.33
N LYS A 164 -33.19 8.01 8.48
CA LYS A 164 -33.41 6.62 8.90
C LYS A 164 -32.17 5.80 8.55
N SER A 165 -31.32 5.55 9.54
CA SER A 165 -30.22 4.60 9.40
C SER A 165 -30.79 3.20 9.29
N THR A 166 -30.75 2.61 8.09
CA THR A 166 -31.31 1.27 7.82
C THR A 166 -30.20 0.30 7.43
N ALA A 167 -30.33 -0.96 7.87
CA ALA A 167 -29.38 -2.02 7.51
C ALA A 167 -29.26 -2.23 5.99
N LYS A 168 -30.36 -2.03 5.24
CA LYS A 168 -30.35 -2.09 3.77
C LYS A 168 -29.46 -1.00 3.17
N ARG A 169 -29.52 0.23 3.70
CA ARG A 169 -28.64 1.32 3.25
C ARG A 169 -27.18 1.02 3.57
N ALA A 170 -26.90 0.53 4.78
CA ALA A 170 -25.56 0.12 5.20
C ALA A 170 -24.96 -0.94 4.26
N ARG A 171 -25.72 -2.00 3.95
CA ARG A 171 -25.31 -3.04 3.00
C ARG A 171 -25.05 -2.47 1.61
N ASN A 172 -25.94 -1.61 1.11
CA ASN A 172 -25.74 -0.97 -0.20
C ASN A 172 -24.48 -0.09 -0.21
N SER A 173 -24.23 0.69 0.85
CA SER A 173 -23.01 1.49 0.99
C SER A 173 -21.76 0.62 0.98
N ILE A 174 -21.76 -0.52 1.69
CA ILE A 174 -20.64 -1.47 1.68
C ILE A 174 -20.36 -1.97 0.26
N ILE A 175 -21.39 -2.38 -0.48
CA ILE A 175 -21.22 -2.85 -1.88
C ILE A 175 -20.61 -1.74 -2.76
N VAL A 176 -21.10 -0.50 -2.63
CA VAL A 176 -20.55 0.64 -3.37
C VAL A 176 -19.10 0.90 -3.00
N ILE A 177 -18.74 0.85 -1.71
CA ILE A 177 -17.36 1.03 -1.23
C ILE A 177 -16.42 0.02 -1.89
N TRP A 178 -16.80 -1.26 -1.93
CA TRP A 178 -16.00 -2.30 -2.55
C TRP A 178 -15.85 -2.09 -4.05
N ILE A 179 -16.95 -1.82 -4.77
CA ILE A 179 -16.90 -1.58 -6.22
C ILE A 179 -16.01 -0.38 -6.54
N VAL A 180 -16.20 0.74 -5.85
CA VAL A 180 -15.39 1.95 -6.06
C VAL A 180 -13.93 1.65 -5.76
N SER A 181 -13.62 1.07 -4.60
CA SER A 181 -12.24 0.76 -4.19
C SER A 181 -11.54 -0.17 -5.18
N CYS A 182 -12.21 -1.24 -5.62
CA CYS A 182 -11.65 -2.14 -6.63
C CYS A 182 -11.34 -1.40 -7.93
N ILE A 183 -12.26 -0.56 -8.43
CA ILE A 183 -12.07 0.18 -9.69
C ILE A 183 -10.92 1.17 -9.60
N ILE A 184 -10.87 2.00 -8.55
CA ILE A 184 -9.86 3.06 -8.44
C ILE A 184 -8.44 2.50 -8.23
N MET A 185 -8.32 1.26 -7.77
CA MET A 185 -7.03 0.60 -7.51
C MET A 185 -6.53 -0.26 -8.68
N ILE A 186 -7.31 -0.41 -9.76
CA ILE A 186 -6.87 -1.11 -10.97
C ILE A 186 -5.51 -0.61 -11.49
N PRO A 187 -5.24 0.72 -11.56
CA PRO A 187 -3.94 1.20 -12.03
C PRO A 187 -2.77 0.66 -11.23
N GLN A 188 -2.91 0.48 -9.90
CA GLN A 188 -1.86 -0.14 -9.07
C GLN A 188 -1.53 -1.53 -9.59
N ALA A 189 -2.54 -2.37 -9.83
CA ALA A 189 -2.33 -3.72 -10.35
C ALA A 189 -1.68 -3.75 -11.74
N ILE A 190 -1.95 -2.74 -12.57
CA ILE A 190 -1.38 -2.63 -13.91
C ILE A 190 0.11 -2.33 -13.84
N VAL A 191 0.52 -1.38 -13.00
CA VAL A 191 1.91 -0.92 -12.93
C VAL A 191 2.85 -1.85 -12.16
N MET A 192 2.34 -2.69 -11.25
CA MET A 192 3.17 -3.67 -10.56
C MET A 192 3.73 -4.71 -11.53
N GLU A 193 5.04 -4.86 -11.60
CA GLU A 193 5.73 -5.83 -12.46
C GLU A 193 6.87 -6.51 -11.70
N CYS A 194 7.09 -7.80 -11.94
CA CYS A 194 8.31 -8.47 -11.48
C CYS A 194 9.45 -8.20 -12.46
N SER A 195 10.57 -7.73 -11.94
CA SER A 195 11.82 -7.61 -12.68
C SER A 195 12.95 -8.32 -11.93
N SER A 196 13.93 -8.82 -12.67
CA SER A 196 15.18 -9.28 -12.07
C SER A 196 16.13 -8.09 -11.97
N MET A 197 16.75 -7.89 -10.80
CA MET A 197 17.74 -6.84 -10.60
C MET A 197 18.97 -7.05 -11.51
N PHE A 198 19.29 -8.30 -11.81
CA PHE A 198 20.42 -8.71 -12.67
C PHE A 198 19.94 -9.53 -13.87
N PRO A 199 19.53 -8.91 -14.98
CA PRO A 199 18.98 -9.63 -16.14
C PRO A 199 19.98 -10.62 -16.77
N GLY A 200 21.29 -10.36 -16.66
CA GLY A 200 22.34 -11.29 -17.11
C GLY A 200 22.44 -12.58 -16.29
N LEU A 201 21.98 -12.57 -15.04
CA LEU A 201 21.98 -13.74 -14.13
C LEU A 201 20.59 -14.40 -14.00
N ALA A 202 19.54 -13.79 -14.55
CA ALA A 202 18.16 -14.28 -14.45
C ALA A 202 17.97 -15.70 -15.02
N ASN A 203 18.78 -16.10 -16.00
CA ASN A 203 18.74 -17.45 -16.57
C ASN A 203 19.39 -18.51 -15.66
N LYS A 204 20.12 -18.11 -14.63
CA LYS A 204 20.88 -19.00 -13.74
C LYS A 204 20.37 -19.01 -12.30
N THR A 205 19.73 -17.94 -11.81
CA THR A 205 19.23 -17.84 -10.43
C THR A 205 17.95 -16.98 -10.32
N ILE A 206 17.05 -17.36 -9.40
CA ILE A 206 15.82 -16.63 -9.04
C ILE A 206 16.09 -15.52 -7.99
N LEU A 207 17.34 -15.36 -7.58
CA LEU A 207 17.76 -14.45 -6.52
C LEU A 207 17.63 -12.99 -6.99
N PHE A 208 17.17 -12.09 -6.12
CA PHE A 208 16.95 -10.66 -6.40
C PHE A 208 15.90 -10.36 -7.49
N THR A 209 14.85 -11.19 -7.55
CA THR A 209 13.61 -10.78 -8.23
C THR A 209 12.90 -9.76 -7.36
N VAL A 210 12.55 -8.60 -7.90
CA VAL A 210 11.82 -7.55 -7.20
C VAL A 210 10.43 -7.39 -7.79
N CYS A 211 9.48 -6.94 -6.97
CA CYS A 211 8.14 -6.58 -7.40
C CYS A 211 7.96 -5.09 -7.16
N ASP A 212 7.95 -4.30 -8.24
CA ASP A 212 7.97 -2.85 -8.16
C ASP A 212 7.11 -2.20 -9.25
N GLU A 213 6.78 -0.93 -9.08
CA GLU A 213 5.99 -0.16 -10.03
C GLU A 213 6.79 0.21 -11.27
N GLN A 214 6.38 -0.27 -12.45
CA GLN A 214 6.96 0.13 -13.72
C GLN A 214 6.10 1.20 -14.41
N TRP A 215 6.66 2.40 -14.49
CA TRP A 215 6.03 3.55 -15.12
C TRP A 215 6.75 3.93 -16.42
N GLY A 216 5.99 4.26 -17.47
CA GLY A 216 6.52 4.74 -18.77
C GLY A 216 7.07 6.17 -18.77
N GLY A 217 7.51 6.69 -17.63
CA GLY A 217 8.03 8.05 -17.45
C GLY A 217 7.90 8.55 -16.02
N GLU A 218 8.69 9.55 -15.64
CA GLU A 218 8.80 10.02 -14.25
C GLU A 218 7.61 10.83 -13.73
N VAL A 219 6.75 11.33 -14.63
CA VAL A 219 5.61 12.19 -14.26
C VAL A 219 4.43 11.37 -13.75
N TYR A 220 4.18 10.21 -14.35
CA TYR A 220 3.06 9.34 -14.00
C TYR A 220 3.05 8.86 -12.54
N PRO A 221 4.17 8.35 -11.96
CA PRO A 221 4.17 7.94 -10.55
C PRO A 221 3.88 9.13 -9.63
N LYS A 222 4.46 10.30 -9.90
CA LYS A 222 4.23 11.50 -9.09
C LYS A 222 2.75 11.91 -9.09
N MET A 223 2.13 11.97 -10.28
CA MET A 223 0.71 12.30 -10.38
C MET A 223 -0.17 11.24 -9.72
N TYR A 224 0.13 9.95 -9.93
CA TYR A 224 -0.61 8.84 -9.35
C TYR A 224 -0.58 8.89 -7.82
N HIS A 225 0.60 8.98 -7.22
CA HIS A 225 0.78 9.00 -5.76
C HIS A 225 0.18 10.26 -5.12
N ILE A 226 0.24 11.42 -5.78
CA ILE A 226 -0.45 12.64 -5.32
C ILE A 226 -1.97 12.45 -5.34
N CYS A 227 -2.53 11.96 -6.46
CA CYS A 227 -3.96 11.71 -6.58
C CYS A 227 -4.43 10.66 -5.58
N PHE A 228 -3.68 9.56 -5.43
CA PHE A 228 -3.93 8.51 -4.45
C PHE A 228 -3.98 9.10 -3.05
N PHE A 229 -2.94 9.83 -2.62
CA PHE A 229 -2.89 10.45 -1.30
C PHE A 229 -4.05 11.43 -1.05
N LEU A 230 -4.40 12.24 -2.04
CA LEU A 230 -5.53 13.17 -1.91
C LEU A 230 -6.86 12.44 -1.75
N VAL A 231 -7.11 11.39 -2.54
CA VAL A 231 -8.37 10.66 -2.59
C VAL A 231 -8.52 9.68 -1.41
N THR A 232 -7.47 8.94 -1.08
CA THR A 232 -7.52 7.88 -0.05
C THR A 232 -7.17 8.39 1.34
N TYR A 233 -6.61 9.59 1.49
CA TYR A 233 -6.22 10.12 2.79
C TYR A 233 -6.79 11.53 3.05
N VAL A 234 -6.39 12.55 2.29
CA VAL A 234 -6.67 13.95 2.63
C VAL A 234 -8.17 14.28 2.58
N ALA A 235 -8.84 14.02 1.47
CA ALA A 235 -10.25 14.37 1.31
C ALA A 235 -11.16 13.61 2.31
N PRO A 236 -11.00 12.29 2.51
CA PRO A 236 -11.75 11.57 3.54
C PRO A 236 -11.46 12.07 4.96
N LEU A 237 -10.20 12.34 5.30
CA LEU A 237 -9.82 12.84 6.62
C LEU A 237 -10.45 14.20 6.90
N CYS A 238 -10.38 15.13 5.95
CA CYS A 238 -11.04 16.43 6.05
C CYS A 238 -12.55 16.28 6.25
N LEU A 239 -13.21 15.40 5.49
CA LEU A 239 -14.65 15.12 5.66
C LEU A 239 -14.96 14.58 7.05
N MET A 240 -14.17 13.61 7.54
CA MET A 240 -14.35 13.05 8.88
C MET A 240 -14.16 14.10 9.96
N VAL A 241 -13.10 14.91 9.89
CA VAL A 241 -12.82 15.98 10.86
C VAL A 241 -13.97 16.99 10.88
N LEU A 242 -14.43 17.48 9.73
CA LEU A 242 -15.55 18.42 9.66
C LEU A 242 -16.84 17.82 10.22
N ALA A 243 -17.14 16.56 9.90
CA ALA A 243 -18.31 15.86 10.42
C ALA A 243 -18.25 15.73 11.94
N TYR A 244 -17.12 15.28 12.50
CA TYR A 244 -16.95 15.11 13.95
C TYR A 244 -16.91 16.44 14.71
N LEU A 245 -16.34 17.50 14.14
CA LEU A 245 -16.39 18.84 14.74
C LEU A 245 -17.83 19.34 14.87
N GLN A 246 -18.66 19.17 13.82
CA GLN A 246 -20.07 19.56 13.88
C GLN A 246 -20.88 18.70 14.86
N ILE A 247 -20.61 17.39 14.92
CA ILE A 247 -21.20 16.49 15.92
C ILE A 247 -20.85 16.97 17.33
N PHE A 248 -19.56 17.24 17.59
CA PHE A 248 -19.09 17.70 18.90
C PHE A 248 -19.76 18.99 19.31
N GLN A 249 -19.79 20.00 18.44
CA GLN A 249 -20.47 21.27 18.69
C GLN A 249 -21.96 21.07 18.98
N LYS A 250 -22.65 20.22 18.22
CA LYS A 250 -24.09 19.98 18.40
C LYS A 250 -24.39 19.28 19.72
N LEU A 251 -23.59 18.28 20.11
CA LEU A 251 -23.74 17.56 21.37
C LEU A 251 -23.42 18.45 22.56
N TRP A 252 -22.32 19.21 22.49
CA TRP A 252 -21.92 20.15 23.54
C TRP A 252 -22.98 21.22 23.79
N CYS A 253 -23.49 21.86 22.73
CA CYS A 253 -24.55 22.86 22.84
C CYS A 253 -25.87 22.29 23.36
N ARG A 254 -26.17 21.00 23.12
CA ARG A 254 -27.35 20.34 23.71
C ARG A 254 -27.18 20.12 25.20
N GLN A 255 -26.01 19.68 25.65
CA GLN A 255 -25.73 19.47 27.09
C GLN A 255 -25.79 20.77 27.88
N VAL A 256 -25.21 21.86 27.35
CA VAL A 256 -25.27 23.18 28.00
C VAL A 256 -26.71 23.68 28.12
N LYS A 257 -27.56 23.49 27.09
CA LYS A 257 -28.99 23.88 27.15
C LYS A 257 -29.84 22.97 28.04
N ALA A 258 -29.41 21.72 28.26
CA ALA A 258 -30.10 20.75 29.10
C ALA A 258 -29.70 20.82 30.58
N CYS A 259 -28.77 21.71 30.95
CA CYS A 259 -28.47 22.03 32.34
C CYS A 259 -29.39 23.19 32.75
N PRO A 260 -30.56 22.95 33.37
CA PRO A 260 -31.30 24.04 33.99
C PRO A 260 -30.40 24.61 35.09
N LEU A 261 -30.17 25.92 35.04
CA LEU A 261 -29.65 26.68 36.17
C LEU A 261 -30.66 26.52 37.32
N GLU A 262 -30.42 25.54 38.18
CA GLU A 262 -30.98 25.51 39.53
C GLU A 262 -30.22 26.58 40.34
N TRP A 263 -30.78 27.79 40.36
CA TRP A 263 -30.51 28.80 41.38
C TRP A 263 -31.85 29.20 42.01
#